data_AF-A0A5R8K880-F1
#
_entry.id   AF-A0A5R8K880-F1
#
_cell.length_a   1.000
_cell.length_b   1.000
_cell.length_c   1.000
_cell.angle_alpha   90.00
_cell.angle_beta   90.00
_cell.angle_gamma   90.00
#
_symmetry.space_group_name_H-M   'P 1'
#
loop_
_entity.id
_entity.type
_entity.pdbx_description
1 polymer ?
#
loop_
_entity_poly.entity_id
_entity_poly.type
_entity_poly.pdbx_seq_one_letter_code
_entity_poly.pdbx_strand_id
1 'polypeptide(L)'
;MALSAASLAHSQSFSPVAANIASEGSAMGAMAASRQSLHGSSSSSSAPLPRVFSPTLPRASYTRYPWKTEITATVFWCGELPTQNNPTPNTKSSWDTAWMQSFGGYDNPDPTQRVAHPEYRPTNFVPQQNPFYIALPYNDVLNHKTTKPSALKMIPWIKQTFERHGKSVCRDRWVAIRVGNRICYAQWSDCGPFLTDDVDYVFGNARPQNEKNDGAGIDVSPAVRDYLGMSGKSKCDWRFVDVHEVPDGPWRRMGQNNHFVQNQKGAQSNGSLVANRLEELRRQRDAYHRKFGNEQIRAR
;
A
#
# COMPACT_ATOMS: atom_id res chain seq x y z
N MET A 1 -13.41 2.20 66.59
CA MET A 1 -14.86 1.94 66.71
C MET A 1 -15.62 2.92 65.82
N ALA A 2 -16.89 2.64 65.54
CA ALA A 2 -17.77 3.28 64.57
C ALA A 2 -17.79 4.83 64.53
N LEU A 3 -18.16 5.37 63.36
CA LEU A 3 -19.16 6.42 63.10
C LEU A 3 -19.27 6.51 61.55
N SER A 4 -20.34 6.05 60.91
CA SER A 4 -21.73 6.56 60.83
C SER A 4 -21.95 7.37 59.55
N ALA A 5 -23.12 7.20 58.94
CA ALA A 5 -23.42 7.60 57.56
C ALA A 5 -24.11 8.98 57.45
N ALA A 6 -24.00 9.60 56.28
CA ALA A 6 -24.93 10.61 55.82
C ALA A 6 -25.19 10.46 54.31
N SER A 7 -26.45 10.33 53.94
CA SER A 7 -26.94 10.35 52.56
C SER A 7 -27.12 11.78 52.08
N LEU A 8 -26.93 12.05 50.78
CA LEU A 8 -27.61 13.14 50.09
C LEU A 8 -27.71 12.82 48.58
N ALA A 9 -28.89 12.40 48.15
CA ALA A 9 -29.25 12.38 46.73
C ALA A 9 -29.60 13.80 46.27
N HIS A 10 -29.33 14.13 45.00
CA HIS A 10 -29.91 15.29 44.34
C HIS A 10 -30.41 14.90 42.95
N SER A 11 -31.70 15.12 42.72
CA SER A 11 -32.39 15.02 41.45
C SER A 11 -32.78 16.42 40.97
N GLN A 12 -32.78 16.63 39.65
CA GLN A 12 -33.54 17.63 38.87
C GLN A 12 -33.10 17.45 37.39
N SER A 13 -33.89 16.90 36.48
CA SER A 13 -35.19 17.30 35.90
C SER A 13 -35.06 18.29 34.72
N PHE A 14 -35.48 17.82 33.54
CA PHE A 14 -35.55 18.57 32.28
C PHE A 14 -36.64 19.66 32.28
N SER A 15 -36.48 20.69 31.44
CA SER A 15 -37.55 21.19 30.55
C SER A 15 -37.00 22.08 29.41
N PRO A 16 -37.69 22.16 28.26
CA PRO A 16 -37.22 22.88 27.06
C PRO A 16 -37.87 24.27 26.89
N VAL A 17 -37.31 25.11 26.00
CA VAL A 17 -37.98 26.29 25.43
C VAL A 17 -37.74 26.31 23.91
N ALA A 18 -38.75 26.73 23.16
CA ALA A 18 -38.82 26.65 21.70
C ALA A 18 -39.12 28.01 21.02
N ALA A 19 -39.04 28.03 19.68
CA ALA A 19 -39.56 29.03 18.73
C ALA A 19 -38.84 30.40 18.68
N ASN A 20 -38.44 30.96 17.53
CA ASN A 20 -39.19 31.30 16.31
C ASN A 20 -38.24 31.37 15.08
N ILE A 21 -38.59 30.89 13.88
CA ILE A 21 -39.41 31.51 12.79
C ILE A 21 -38.77 32.75 12.11
N ALA A 22 -38.17 32.52 10.93
CA ALA A 22 -38.19 33.31 9.67
C ALA A 22 -37.24 32.60 8.67
N SER A 23 -37.56 32.14 7.46
CA SER A 23 -38.46 32.56 6.36
C SER A 23 -37.89 33.60 5.38
N GLU A 24 -36.84 33.23 4.64
CA GLU A 24 -36.55 33.75 3.29
C GLU A 24 -35.99 32.59 2.43
N GLY A 25 -36.33 32.41 1.15
CA GLY A 25 -37.32 33.11 0.33
C GLY A 25 -36.78 33.54 -1.04
N SER A 26 -36.90 32.66 -2.05
CA SER A 26 -36.62 32.90 -3.48
C SER A 26 -35.14 33.14 -3.86
N ALA A 27 -34.52 32.47 -4.85
CA ALA A 27 -34.89 32.11 -6.24
C ALA A 27 -34.42 33.15 -7.28
N MET A 28 -34.39 32.72 -8.55
CA MET A 28 -33.88 33.39 -9.75
C MET A 28 -32.35 33.34 -9.94
N GLY A 29 -31.84 33.12 -11.16
CA GLY A 29 -32.57 32.83 -12.38
C GLY A 29 -31.70 32.31 -13.51
N ALA A 30 -32.28 31.42 -14.32
CA ALA A 30 -31.75 31.13 -15.65
C ALA A 30 -31.96 32.35 -16.56
N MET A 31 -30.97 32.65 -17.39
CA MET A 31 -31.16 33.53 -18.55
C MET A 31 -31.12 32.68 -19.82
N ALA A 32 -32.11 32.88 -20.69
CA ALA A 32 -32.32 32.13 -21.92
C ALA A 32 -32.57 33.08 -23.10
N ALA A 33 -32.40 32.55 -24.33
CA ALA A 33 -32.61 33.23 -25.62
C ALA A 33 -31.63 34.40 -25.88
N SER A 34 -31.34 34.86 -27.11
CA SER A 34 -31.84 34.61 -28.48
C SER A 34 -30.70 35.02 -29.47
N ARG A 35 -30.65 34.78 -30.78
CA ARG A 35 -31.53 34.13 -31.79
C ARG A 35 -30.68 33.96 -33.07
N GLN A 36 -30.86 32.90 -33.88
CA GLN A 36 -31.12 33.00 -35.33
C GLN A 36 -31.32 31.63 -36.01
N SER A 37 -32.21 31.60 -36.99
CA SER A 37 -32.60 30.45 -37.82
C SER A 37 -31.92 30.57 -39.19
N LEU A 38 -31.71 29.45 -39.89
CA LEU A 38 -32.08 29.33 -41.31
C LEU A 38 -32.20 27.85 -41.71
N HIS A 39 -32.97 27.59 -42.77
CA HIS A 39 -33.41 26.24 -43.18
C HIS A 39 -32.36 25.46 -43.98
N GLY A 40 -32.45 24.13 -43.91
CA GLY A 40 -31.72 23.20 -44.79
C GLY A 40 -32.31 21.79 -44.69
N SER A 41 -33.25 21.46 -45.57
CA SER A 41 -33.90 20.15 -45.60
C SER A 41 -33.04 19.10 -46.33
N SER A 42 -32.53 18.10 -45.60
CA SER A 42 -32.08 16.84 -46.17
C SER A 42 -32.36 15.68 -45.21
N SER A 43 -33.15 14.72 -45.68
CA SER A 43 -33.45 13.49 -44.95
C SER A 43 -32.28 12.51 -45.04
N SER A 44 -31.52 12.35 -43.96
CA SER A 44 -30.60 11.23 -43.79
C SER A 44 -30.77 10.63 -42.39
N SER A 45 -31.29 9.40 -42.35
CA SER A 45 -31.45 8.63 -41.12
C SER A 45 -30.10 8.07 -40.66
N SER A 46 -29.27 8.91 -40.04
CA SER A 46 -28.09 8.46 -39.31
C SER A 46 -28.50 8.05 -37.89
N ALA A 47 -28.34 6.77 -37.57
CA ALA A 47 -28.51 6.29 -36.20
C ALA A 47 -27.52 7.05 -35.28
N PRO A 48 -27.95 7.46 -34.06
CA PRO A 48 -27.06 8.17 -33.15
C PRO A 48 -25.90 7.24 -32.76
N LEU A 49 -24.68 7.59 -33.16
CA LEU A 49 -23.47 6.93 -32.70
C LEU A 49 -23.47 6.94 -31.16
N PRO A 50 -23.04 5.84 -30.50
CA PRO A 50 -23.02 5.78 -29.04
C PRO A 50 -22.13 6.90 -28.52
N ARG A 51 -22.73 7.85 -27.78
CA ARG A 51 -21.99 8.90 -27.09
C ARG A 51 -21.17 8.26 -26.00
N VAL A 52 -19.93 7.92 -26.32
CA VAL A 52 -18.91 7.59 -25.34
C VAL A 52 -18.75 8.82 -24.46
N PHE A 53 -19.26 8.74 -23.22
CA PHE A 53 -18.88 9.66 -22.17
C PHE A 53 -17.40 9.42 -21.86
N SER A 54 -16.52 10.09 -22.59
CA SER A 54 -15.13 10.26 -22.19
C SER A 54 -15.15 11.10 -20.90
N PRO A 55 -14.70 10.58 -19.74
CA PRO A 55 -14.62 11.39 -18.55
C PRO A 55 -13.58 12.48 -18.79
N THR A 56 -14.02 13.74 -18.84
CA THR A 56 -13.16 14.91 -19.07
C THR A 56 -12.33 15.31 -17.86
N LEU A 57 -12.42 14.55 -16.76
CA LEU A 57 -11.53 14.67 -15.61
C LEU A 57 -10.26 13.82 -15.84
N PRO A 58 -9.05 14.37 -15.60
CA PRO A 58 -7.82 13.62 -15.71
C PRO A 58 -7.85 12.34 -14.86
N ARG A 59 -7.29 11.25 -15.38
CA ARG A 59 -7.17 9.94 -14.70
C ARG A 59 -6.50 10.00 -13.31
N ALA A 60 -5.84 11.12 -12.99
CA ALA A 60 -5.28 11.43 -11.68
C ALA A 60 -6.32 11.63 -10.55
N SER A 61 -7.60 11.91 -10.82
CA SER A 61 -8.58 12.26 -9.78
C SER A 61 -9.38 11.09 -9.20
N TYR A 62 -9.27 9.88 -9.75
CA TYR A 62 -9.88 8.66 -9.22
C TYR A 62 -8.81 7.64 -8.83
N THR A 63 -8.15 7.86 -7.70
CA THR A 63 -7.36 6.83 -7.02
C THR A 63 -8.27 5.68 -6.63
N ARG A 64 -7.95 4.44 -7.06
CA ARG A 64 -8.76 3.23 -6.79
C ARG A 64 -9.03 3.01 -5.29
N TYR A 65 -8.12 3.48 -4.45
CA TYR A 65 -8.18 3.39 -2.99
C TYR A 65 -8.12 4.82 -2.42
N PRO A 66 -9.10 5.24 -1.60
CA PRO A 66 -9.10 6.57 -1.00
C PRO A 66 -8.00 6.72 0.07
N TRP A 67 -7.60 7.96 0.33
CA TRP A 67 -6.71 8.28 1.45
C TRP A 67 -7.45 8.19 2.79
N LYS A 68 -6.83 7.52 3.75
CA LYS A 68 -7.17 7.55 5.17
C LYS A 68 -6.29 8.61 5.82
N THR A 69 -6.88 9.72 6.24
CA THR A 69 -6.14 10.91 6.67
C THR A 69 -6.00 11.01 8.18
N GLU A 70 -5.03 11.78 8.67
CA GLU A 70 -4.84 12.07 10.11
C GLU A 70 -4.78 10.81 11.00
N ILE A 71 -4.17 9.73 10.47
CA ILE A 71 -3.97 8.46 11.17
C ILE A 71 -2.76 8.61 12.09
N THR A 72 -2.88 8.15 13.33
CA THR A 72 -1.72 8.01 14.21
C THR A 72 -0.87 6.84 13.74
N ALA A 73 0.39 7.10 13.43
CA ALA A 73 1.38 6.11 13.06
C ALA A 73 2.42 5.95 14.18
N THR A 74 2.77 4.70 14.47
CA THR A 74 3.84 4.31 15.40
C THR A 74 4.96 3.58 14.66
N VAL A 75 6.12 3.45 15.30
CA VAL A 75 7.30 2.81 14.70
C VAL A 75 7.49 1.43 15.34
N PHE A 76 7.59 0.41 14.50
CA PHE A 76 7.89 -0.97 14.88
C PHE A 76 9.03 -1.50 14.00
N TRP A 77 9.70 -2.59 14.42
CA TRP A 77 10.81 -3.14 13.65
C TRP A 77 10.96 -4.66 13.75
N CYS A 78 11.43 -5.25 12.66
CA CYS A 78 11.72 -6.67 12.56
C CYS A 78 12.83 -7.08 13.55
N GLY A 79 12.57 -8.13 14.33
CA GLY A 79 13.49 -8.67 15.33
C GLY A 79 13.37 -8.04 16.72
N GLU A 80 12.40 -7.15 16.98
CA GLU A 80 12.14 -6.65 18.34
C GLU A 80 11.87 -7.82 19.32
N LEU A 81 12.58 -7.81 20.44
CA LEU A 81 12.39 -8.76 21.54
C LEU A 81 11.34 -8.23 22.52
N PRO A 82 10.61 -9.12 23.23
CA PRO A 82 9.53 -8.67 24.08
C PRO A 82 10.10 -7.95 25.30
N THR A 83 9.47 -6.85 25.68
CA THR A 83 9.77 -6.07 26.89
C THR A 83 8.57 -6.07 27.83
N GLN A 84 8.75 -5.60 29.06
CA GLN A 84 7.65 -5.47 30.03
C GLN A 84 6.47 -4.62 29.51
N ASN A 85 6.75 -3.64 28.64
CA ASN A 85 5.75 -2.73 28.07
C ASN A 85 5.29 -3.14 26.66
N ASN A 86 6.04 -4.01 25.96
CA ASN A 86 5.67 -4.60 24.69
C ASN A 86 5.88 -6.14 24.74
N PRO A 87 4.89 -6.92 25.18
CA PRO A 87 5.05 -8.37 25.37
C PRO A 87 5.06 -9.17 24.05
N THR A 88 4.75 -8.54 22.92
CA THR A 88 4.68 -9.20 21.60
C THR A 88 5.98 -8.96 20.83
N PRO A 89 6.79 -10.00 20.58
CA PRO A 89 8.04 -9.85 19.83
C PRO A 89 7.80 -9.83 18.32
N ASN A 90 8.54 -8.96 17.61
CA ASN A 90 8.51 -8.82 16.16
C ASN A 90 9.57 -9.71 15.47
N THR A 91 10.00 -10.80 16.11
CA THR A 91 10.89 -11.81 15.51
C THR A 91 10.18 -12.71 14.48
N LYS A 92 8.85 -12.69 14.50
CA LYS A 92 7.92 -13.32 13.55
C LYS A 92 6.93 -12.25 13.09
N SER A 93 6.35 -12.46 11.92
CA SER A 93 5.20 -11.68 11.46
C SER A 93 3.98 -12.59 11.29
N SER A 94 2.83 -11.95 11.12
CA SER A 94 1.52 -12.55 10.80
C SER A 94 1.51 -13.52 9.62
N TRP A 95 2.52 -13.48 8.75
CA TRP A 95 2.67 -14.38 7.60
C TRP A 95 4.06 -15.02 7.48
N ASP A 96 4.99 -14.74 8.40
CA ASP A 96 6.38 -15.19 8.33
C ASP A 96 6.86 -15.63 9.74
N THR A 97 6.82 -16.94 9.99
CA THR A 97 7.15 -17.52 11.31
C THR A 97 8.65 -17.48 11.65
N ALA A 98 9.48 -16.98 10.72
CA ALA A 98 10.92 -16.80 10.86
C ALA A 98 11.34 -15.39 10.42
N TRP A 99 10.46 -14.39 10.56
CA TRP A 99 10.58 -13.08 9.90
C TRP A 99 11.96 -12.41 10.04
N MET A 100 12.57 -12.41 11.23
CA MET A 100 13.92 -11.85 11.44
C MET A 100 15.00 -12.54 10.58
N GLN A 101 14.89 -13.86 10.39
CA GLN A 101 15.80 -14.64 9.53
C GLN A 101 15.52 -14.35 8.06
N SER A 102 14.23 -14.32 7.68
CA SER A 102 13.77 -13.98 6.32
C SER A 102 14.12 -12.54 5.90
N PHE A 103 14.14 -11.60 6.84
CA PHE A 103 14.60 -10.22 6.66
C PHE A 103 16.13 -10.13 6.58
N GLY A 104 16.84 -11.07 7.20
CA GLY A 104 18.30 -11.18 7.19
C GLY A 104 19.01 -10.63 8.43
N GLY A 105 18.27 -10.21 9.47
CA GLY A 105 18.84 -9.69 10.72
C GLY A 105 17.87 -8.83 11.52
N TYR A 106 18.40 -8.22 12.60
CA TYR A 106 17.67 -7.26 13.44
C TYR A 106 17.59 -5.89 12.75
N ASP A 107 16.39 -5.38 12.49
CA ASP A 107 16.20 -4.10 11.81
C ASP A 107 16.35 -2.93 12.81
N ASN A 108 17.58 -2.58 13.16
CA ASN A 108 17.86 -1.66 14.27
C ASN A 108 17.12 -0.31 14.11
N PRO A 109 16.25 0.07 15.07
CA PRO A 109 15.46 1.29 14.99
C PRO A 109 16.27 2.56 15.25
N ASP A 110 17.47 2.48 15.82
CA ASP A 110 18.32 3.65 16.07
C ASP A 110 18.68 4.36 14.75
N PRO A 111 18.30 5.64 14.54
CA PRO A 111 18.64 6.38 13.32
C PRO A 111 20.14 6.48 13.03
N THR A 112 21.01 6.40 14.06
CA THR A 112 22.47 6.40 13.89
C THR A 112 23.01 5.09 13.31
N GLN A 113 22.23 4.01 13.39
CA GLN A 113 22.58 2.67 12.92
C GLN A 113 21.96 2.35 11.55
N ARG A 114 21.60 3.39 10.79
CA ARG A 114 21.02 3.27 9.45
C ARG A 114 21.88 3.94 8.40
N VAL A 115 21.94 3.32 7.22
CA VAL A 115 22.56 3.94 6.04
C VAL A 115 21.67 5.11 5.61
N ALA A 116 22.26 6.29 5.46
CA ALA A 116 21.57 7.51 5.05
C ALA A 116 20.92 7.38 3.65
N HIS A 117 20.32 8.47 3.17
CA HIS A 117 19.84 8.55 1.80
C HIS A 117 20.95 8.11 0.82
N PRO A 118 20.70 7.15 -0.09
CA PRO A 118 19.38 6.72 -0.55
C PRO A 118 18.91 5.33 -0.08
N GLU A 119 19.54 4.71 0.92
CA GLU A 119 19.31 3.29 1.26
C GLU A 119 18.37 3.04 2.44
N TYR A 120 18.50 3.78 3.55
CA TYR A 120 17.63 3.68 4.75
C TYR A 120 17.53 2.30 5.43
N ARG A 121 18.42 1.36 5.08
CA ARG A 121 18.56 0.03 5.70
C ARG A 121 19.47 0.06 6.94
N PRO A 122 19.55 -1.01 7.76
CA PRO A 122 20.58 -1.14 8.79
C PRO A 122 21.99 -1.05 8.20
N THR A 123 22.93 -0.48 8.93
CA THR A 123 24.35 -0.41 8.54
C THR A 123 24.98 -1.80 8.40
N ASN A 124 24.69 -2.69 9.33
CA ASN A 124 25.41 -3.97 9.52
C ASN A 124 25.13 -5.05 8.46
N PHE A 125 24.07 -4.93 7.66
CA PHE A 125 23.74 -5.90 6.60
C PHE A 125 22.88 -5.28 5.49
N VAL A 126 22.74 -5.98 4.37
CA VAL A 126 21.75 -5.68 3.33
C VAL A 126 20.52 -6.57 3.54
N PRO A 127 19.33 -6.01 3.82
CA PRO A 127 18.12 -6.80 4.04
C PRO A 127 17.74 -7.72 2.86
N GLN A 128 17.34 -8.94 3.21
CA GLN A 128 16.81 -9.94 2.28
C GLN A 128 15.32 -9.76 2.01
N GLN A 129 14.60 -8.99 2.83
CA GLN A 129 13.27 -8.45 2.53
C GLN A 129 13.33 -6.91 2.39
N ASN A 130 12.28 -6.30 1.86
CA ASN A 130 12.23 -4.86 1.66
C ASN A 130 12.30 -4.11 3.01
N PRO A 131 13.26 -3.19 3.25
CA PRO A 131 13.31 -2.41 4.49
C PRO A 131 12.16 -1.40 4.64
N PHE A 132 11.43 -1.09 3.56
CA PHE A 132 10.24 -0.25 3.59
C PHE A 132 8.99 -1.12 3.77
N TYR A 133 8.62 -1.37 5.02
CA TYR A 133 7.47 -2.19 5.39
C TYR A 133 6.56 -1.51 6.42
N ILE A 134 5.33 -2.02 6.53
CA ILE A 134 4.32 -1.60 7.51
C ILE A 134 3.56 -2.78 8.13
N ALA A 135 2.81 -2.47 9.19
CA ALA A 135 1.66 -3.25 9.63
C ALA A 135 0.36 -2.44 9.55
N LEU A 136 -0.74 -3.12 9.20
CA LEU A 136 -2.12 -2.63 9.33
C LEU A 136 -2.92 -3.64 10.18
N PRO A 137 -3.95 -3.22 10.93
CA PRO A 137 -4.59 -4.04 11.96
C PRO A 137 -5.53 -5.14 11.43
N TYR A 138 -5.14 -5.87 10.38
CA TYR A 138 -5.96 -6.91 9.75
C TYR A 138 -5.15 -8.07 9.14
N ASN A 139 -5.28 -9.26 9.71
CA ASN A 139 -4.85 -10.50 9.08
C ASN A 139 -6.02 -11.13 8.31
N ASP A 140 -5.81 -11.51 7.05
CA ASP A 140 -6.80 -12.13 6.18
C ASP A 140 -6.91 -13.65 6.31
N VAL A 141 -5.91 -14.28 6.96
CA VAL A 141 -5.90 -15.72 7.26
C VAL A 141 -6.01 -15.97 8.76
N LEU A 142 -6.61 -17.11 9.12
CA LEU A 142 -6.62 -17.62 10.50
C LEU A 142 -5.49 -18.63 10.73
N ASN A 143 -5.11 -19.36 9.67
CA ASN A 143 -4.04 -20.35 9.65
C ASN A 143 -3.78 -20.77 8.19
N HIS A 144 -2.81 -21.67 7.99
CA HIS A 144 -2.40 -22.20 6.67
C HIS A 144 -3.49 -22.97 5.88
N LYS A 145 -4.68 -23.20 6.43
CA LYS A 145 -5.85 -23.83 5.78
C LYS A 145 -7.06 -22.92 5.65
N THR A 146 -7.13 -21.79 6.37
CA THR A 146 -8.37 -21.01 6.53
C THR A 146 -8.16 -19.52 6.29
N THR A 147 -8.89 -18.97 5.32
CA THR A 147 -9.02 -17.52 5.07
C THR A 147 -10.27 -17.00 5.79
N LYS A 148 -10.22 -15.79 6.36
CA LYS A 148 -11.36 -15.19 7.08
C LYS A 148 -12.54 -14.94 6.12
N PRO A 149 -13.80 -15.16 6.54
CA PRO A 149 -14.96 -14.77 5.72
C PRO A 149 -15.02 -13.27 5.40
N SER A 150 -14.54 -12.41 6.32
CA SER A 150 -14.44 -10.98 6.08
C SER A 150 -13.45 -10.62 4.96
N ALA A 151 -12.39 -11.40 4.76
CA ALA A 151 -11.42 -11.19 3.68
C ALA A 151 -12.08 -11.41 2.31
N LEU A 152 -12.89 -12.47 2.20
CA LEU A 152 -13.64 -12.81 0.98
C LEU A 152 -14.71 -11.78 0.60
N LYS A 153 -15.16 -10.98 1.56
CA LYS A 153 -16.18 -9.92 1.38
C LYS A 153 -15.58 -8.54 1.15
N MET A 154 -14.53 -8.17 1.89
CA MET A 154 -14.09 -6.77 2.05
C MET A 154 -12.80 -6.43 1.30
N ILE A 155 -11.92 -7.39 0.99
CA ILE A 155 -10.65 -7.09 0.33
C ILE A 155 -10.92 -6.75 -1.16
N PRO A 156 -10.61 -5.53 -1.64
CA PRO A 156 -11.04 -5.10 -2.98
C PRO A 156 -10.42 -5.89 -4.14
N TRP A 157 -9.27 -6.54 -3.93
CA TRP A 157 -8.54 -7.32 -4.92
C TRP A 157 -8.72 -8.84 -4.79
N ILE A 158 -9.58 -9.32 -3.87
CA ILE A 158 -9.71 -10.75 -3.56
C ILE A 158 -10.06 -11.60 -4.79
N LYS A 159 -10.94 -11.10 -5.66
CA LYS A 159 -11.39 -11.82 -6.87
C LYS A 159 -10.27 -12.02 -7.89
N GLN A 160 -9.22 -11.21 -7.84
CA GLN A 160 -8.10 -11.24 -8.78
C GLN A 160 -6.89 -11.99 -8.20
N THR A 161 -6.74 -12.08 -6.88
CA THR A 161 -5.53 -12.61 -6.23
C THR A 161 -5.77 -13.84 -5.35
N PHE A 162 -7.02 -14.24 -5.09
CA PHE A 162 -7.31 -15.42 -4.28
C PHE A 162 -6.98 -16.71 -5.05
N GLU A 163 -5.94 -17.41 -4.62
CA GLU A 163 -5.55 -18.71 -5.18
C GLU A 163 -6.13 -19.88 -4.39
N ARG A 164 -6.01 -19.85 -3.05
CA ARG A 164 -6.44 -20.93 -2.15
C ARG A 164 -6.58 -20.42 -0.72
N HIS A 165 -7.40 -21.11 0.09
CA HIS A 165 -7.52 -20.80 1.51
C HIS A 165 -6.18 -20.94 2.25
N GLY A 166 -5.97 -20.07 3.24
CA GLY A 166 -4.76 -20.03 4.05
C GLY A 166 -3.53 -19.44 3.35
N LYS A 167 -3.63 -19.03 2.07
CA LYS A 167 -2.67 -18.12 1.44
C LYS A 167 -3.16 -16.68 1.62
N SER A 168 -2.29 -15.80 2.14
CA SER A 168 -2.62 -14.38 2.28
C SER A 168 -2.63 -13.67 0.92
N VAL A 169 -3.56 -12.73 0.77
CA VAL A 169 -3.62 -11.73 -0.30
C VAL A 169 -3.30 -10.31 0.19
N CYS A 170 -3.09 -10.13 1.51
CA CYS A 170 -2.65 -8.88 2.12
C CYS A 170 -1.12 -8.73 2.11
N ARG A 171 -0.39 -9.83 2.38
CA ARG A 171 1.08 -9.86 2.41
C ARG A 171 1.69 -9.24 1.15
N ASP A 172 2.71 -8.42 1.35
CA ASP A 172 3.54 -7.79 0.31
C ASP A 172 2.80 -6.81 -0.62
N ARG A 173 1.52 -6.49 -0.37
CA ARG A 173 0.78 -5.39 -1.01
C ARG A 173 1.36 -4.04 -0.62
N TRP A 174 1.18 -3.04 -1.48
CA TRP A 174 1.79 -1.72 -1.31
C TRP A 174 0.83 -0.69 -0.72
N VAL A 175 1.37 0.21 0.09
CA VAL A 175 0.75 1.48 0.47
C VAL A 175 1.58 2.67 0.00
N ALA A 176 0.92 3.81 -0.15
CA ALA A 176 1.55 5.13 -0.09
C ALA A 176 1.22 5.77 1.27
N ILE A 177 2.21 6.43 1.88
CA ILE A 177 2.15 7.06 3.20
C ILE A 177 2.63 8.50 3.03
N ARG A 178 1.82 9.47 3.45
CA ARG A 178 2.10 10.91 3.32
C ARG A 178 2.27 11.56 4.68
N VAL A 179 3.35 12.33 4.83
CA VAL A 179 3.61 13.20 5.99
C VAL A 179 4.03 14.56 5.46
N GLY A 180 3.20 15.58 5.66
CA GLY A 180 3.34 16.88 5.01
C GLY A 180 3.48 16.73 3.49
N ASN A 181 4.58 17.25 2.94
CA ASN A 181 4.86 17.22 1.50
C ASN A 181 5.66 15.98 1.04
N ARG A 182 5.98 15.02 1.93
CA ARG A 182 6.71 13.80 1.58
C ARG A 182 5.77 12.61 1.46
N ILE A 183 6.02 11.75 0.46
CA ILE A 183 5.30 10.49 0.26
C ILE A 183 6.32 9.34 0.21
N CYS A 184 6.13 8.35 1.07
CA CYS A 184 6.87 7.10 1.09
C CYS A 184 5.98 5.96 0.61
N TYR A 185 6.57 4.93 0.03
CA TYR A 185 5.88 3.71 -0.37
C TYR A 185 6.48 2.52 0.38
N ALA A 186 5.63 1.60 0.83
CA ALA A 186 6.04 0.48 1.68
C ALA A 186 5.17 -0.76 1.45
N GLN A 187 5.72 -1.94 1.75
CA GLN A 187 5.02 -3.22 1.65
C GLN A 187 4.37 -3.63 2.98
N TRP A 188 3.20 -4.26 2.91
CA TRP A 188 2.49 -4.75 4.09
C TRP A 188 3.06 -6.11 4.52
N SER A 189 3.75 -6.15 5.66
CA SER A 189 4.53 -7.34 6.09
C SER A 189 4.09 -7.93 7.43
N ASP A 190 3.30 -7.21 8.23
CA ASP A 190 2.72 -7.73 9.48
C ASP A 190 1.32 -7.15 9.79
N CYS A 191 0.69 -7.56 10.90
CA CYS A 191 -0.58 -7.04 11.38
C CYS A 191 -0.43 -6.33 12.74
N GLY A 192 -1.01 -5.14 12.82
CA GLY A 192 -0.88 -4.20 13.94
C GLY A 192 -1.26 -2.79 13.49
N PRO A 193 -1.53 -1.84 14.39
CA PRO A 193 -1.21 -1.90 15.82
C PRO A 193 -2.29 -2.60 16.65
N PHE A 194 -1.87 -3.45 17.60
CA PHE A 194 -2.68 -4.14 18.63
C PHE A 194 -3.83 -5.06 18.19
N LEU A 195 -4.37 -4.91 16.98
CA LEU A 195 -5.52 -5.65 16.44
C LEU A 195 -5.13 -6.40 15.16
N THR A 196 -5.90 -7.43 14.80
CA THR A 196 -5.66 -8.23 13.58
C THR A 196 -6.94 -8.50 12.79
N ASP A 197 -8.02 -7.78 13.07
CA ASP A 197 -9.37 -8.03 12.60
C ASP A 197 -10.18 -6.76 12.30
N ASP A 198 -9.55 -5.58 12.35
CA ASP A 198 -10.17 -4.26 12.13
C ASP A 198 -10.44 -3.98 10.63
N VAL A 199 -11.36 -4.77 10.07
CA VAL A 199 -11.65 -4.82 8.63
C VAL A 199 -12.35 -3.54 8.13
N ASP A 200 -13.19 -2.93 8.97
CA ASP A 200 -13.99 -1.76 8.61
C ASP A 200 -13.16 -0.47 8.62
N TYR A 201 -12.08 -0.43 9.41
CA TYR A 201 -11.03 0.58 9.24
C TYR A 201 -10.14 0.26 8.03
N VAL A 202 -9.58 -0.96 7.90
CA VAL A 202 -8.55 -1.22 6.88
C VAL A 202 -9.10 -1.13 5.46
N PHE A 203 -10.30 -1.67 5.20
CA PHE A 203 -10.91 -1.67 3.85
C PHE A 203 -12.17 -0.81 3.73
N GLY A 204 -12.81 -0.45 4.84
CA GLY A 204 -13.97 0.45 4.86
C GLY A 204 -13.58 1.92 5.10
N ASN A 205 -14.53 2.68 5.66
CA ASN A 205 -14.40 4.12 5.94
C ASN A 205 -14.29 4.44 7.45
N ALA A 206 -14.16 3.43 8.32
CA ALA A 206 -14.06 3.67 9.76
C ALA A 206 -12.70 4.31 10.14
N ARG A 207 -12.62 4.78 11.39
CA ARG A 207 -11.36 5.11 12.07
C ARG A 207 -10.76 3.84 12.69
N PRO A 208 -9.46 3.81 13.02
CA PRO A 208 -8.86 2.68 13.76
C PRO A 208 -9.67 2.38 15.02
N GLN A 209 -9.99 1.11 15.26
CA GLN A 209 -10.71 0.66 16.46
C GLN A 209 -9.81 0.66 17.69
N ASN A 210 -8.49 0.53 17.51
CA ASN A 210 -7.53 0.58 18.60
C ASN A 210 -7.54 1.96 19.29
N GLU A 211 -7.54 1.97 20.63
CA GLU A 211 -7.46 3.19 21.46
C GLU A 211 -6.04 3.47 21.99
N LYS A 212 -5.15 2.45 22.01
CA LYS A 212 -3.79 2.56 22.53
C LYS A 212 -2.89 3.36 21.58
N ASN A 213 -1.81 3.94 22.13
CA ASN A 213 -0.86 4.78 21.39
C ASN A 213 -1.55 5.91 20.60
N ASP A 214 -2.48 6.63 21.23
CA ASP A 214 -3.30 7.71 20.65
C ASP A 214 -4.10 7.26 19.42
N GLY A 215 -4.69 6.07 19.49
CA GLY A 215 -5.44 5.45 18.41
C GLY A 215 -4.56 5.13 17.19
N ALA A 216 -3.42 4.49 17.42
CA ALA A 216 -2.51 4.06 16.36
C ALA A 216 -3.24 3.12 15.37
N GLY A 217 -3.12 3.42 14.08
CA GLY A 217 -3.79 2.68 13.00
C GLY A 217 -2.86 2.18 11.89
N ILE A 218 -1.56 2.40 12.02
CA ILE A 218 -0.52 1.87 11.12
C ILE A 218 0.80 1.86 11.90
N ASP A 219 1.53 0.75 11.83
CA ASP A 219 2.92 0.73 12.27
C ASP A 219 3.84 0.82 11.04
N VAL A 220 4.91 1.62 11.13
CA VAL A 220 5.84 1.85 10.03
C VAL A 220 7.26 1.44 10.40
N SER A 221 8.02 0.91 9.43
CA SER A 221 9.41 0.52 9.64
C SER A 221 10.33 1.73 9.91
N PRO A 222 11.52 1.52 10.50
CA PRO A 222 12.52 2.58 10.68
C PRO A 222 12.90 3.29 9.37
N ALA A 223 12.93 2.56 8.24
CA ALA A 223 13.23 3.14 6.93
C ALA A 223 12.14 4.12 6.45
N VAL A 224 10.86 3.80 6.70
CA VAL A 224 9.73 4.69 6.38
C VAL A 224 9.78 5.94 7.27
N ARG A 225 10.00 5.76 8.58
CA ARG A 225 10.17 6.86 9.54
C ARG A 225 11.26 7.83 9.10
N ASP A 226 12.45 7.32 8.79
CA ASP A 226 13.62 8.14 8.47
C ASP A 226 13.51 8.83 7.10
N TYR A 227 12.86 8.19 6.13
CA TYR A 227 12.56 8.83 4.84
C TYR A 227 11.56 9.99 5.00
N LEU A 228 10.50 9.77 5.77
CA LEU A 228 9.44 10.77 6.00
C LEU A 228 9.86 11.86 7.00
N GLY A 229 10.91 11.64 7.81
CA GLY A 229 11.32 12.55 8.88
C GLY A 229 10.37 12.51 10.08
N MET A 230 9.75 11.36 10.35
CA MET A 230 8.80 11.18 11.45
C MET A 230 9.52 11.08 12.80
N SER A 231 8.86 11.56 13.86
CA SER A 231 9.21 11.17 15.22
C SER A 231 8.69 9.74 15.52
N GLY A 232 8.96 9.20 16.71
CA GLY A 232 8.51 7.85 17.09
C GLY A 232 6.98 7.63 17.10
N LYS A 233 6.19 8.71 17.14
CA LYS A 233 4.71 8.71 16.99
C LYS A 233 4.31 9.98 16.25
N SER A 234 3.65 9.85 15.10
CA SER A 234 3.36 10.99 14.20
C SER A 234 2.00 10.82 13.51
N LYS A 235 1.42 11.91 13.00
CA LYS A 235 0.27 11.85 12.09
C LYS A 235 0.72 11.61 10.65
N CYS A 236 0.01 10.75 9.94
CA CYS A 236 0.18 10.56 8.50
C CYS A 236 -1.16 10.31 7.82
N ASP A 237 -1.18 10.47 6.49
CA ASP A 237 -2.21 9.87 5.66
C ASP A 237 -1.66 8.59 5.02
N TRP A 238 -2.50 7.59 4.77
CA TRP A 238 -2.11 6.44 3.96
C TRP A 238 -3.21 5.95 3.02
N ARG A 239 -2.83 5.25 1.95
CA ARG A 239 -3.75 4.50 1.08
C ARG A 239 -3.07 3.28 0.50
N PHE A 240 -3.85 2.29 0.10
CA PHE A 240 -3.35 1.24 -0.79
C PHE A 240 -2.98 1.83 -2.15
N VAL A 241 -2.01 1.18 -2.80
CA VAL A 241 -1.59 1.46 -4.18
C VAL A 241 -1.38 0.14 -4.91
N ASP A 242 -1.67 0.11 -6.20
CA ASP A 242 -1.22 -0.99 -7.05
C ASP A 242 0.25 -0.79 -7.47
N VAL A 243 0.94 -1.87 -7.84
CA VAL A 243 2.39 -1.87 -8.13
C VAL A 243 2.78 -0.83 -9.20
N HIS A 244 1.90 -0.55 -10.17
CA HIS A 244 2.14 0.44 -11.23
C HIS A 244 2.02 1.91 -10.76
N GLU A 245 1.47 2.17 -9.56
CA GLU A 245 1.41 3.50 -8.94
C GLU A 245 2.63 3.79 -8.05
N VAL A 246 3.58 2.85 -7.90
CA VAL A 246 4.77 2.99 -7.05
C VAL A 246 5.95 3.57 -7.86
N PRO A 247 6.27 4.87 -7.72
CA PRO A 247 7.32 5.52 -8.50
C PRO A 247 8.71 5.07 -8.06
N ASP A 248 9.73 5.40 -8.85
CA ASP A 248 11.13 5.16 -8.50
C ASP A 248 11.50 5.83 -7.17
N GLY A 249 12.20 5.09 -6.31
CA GLY A 249 12.58 5.55 -4.98
C GLY A 249 13.36 4.48 -4.20
N PRO A 250 13.78 4.77 -2.96
CA PRO A 250 14.50 3.84 -2.08
C PRO A 250 13.81 2.48 -1.92
N TRP A 251 12.48 2.50 -1.74
CA TRP A 251 11.62 1.32 -1.53
C TRP A 251 11.63 0.28 -2.66
N ARG A 252 12.15 0.59 -3.86
CA ARG A 252 12.18 -0.36 -5.00
C ARG A 252 13.49 -1.14 -5.13
N ARG A 253 14.47 -0.90 -4.25
CA ARG A 253 15.88 -1.29 -4.48
C ARG A 253 16.29 -2.63 -3.88
N MET A 254 15.61 -3.09 -2.83
CA MET A 254 16.06 -4.21 -1.99
C MET A 254 14.89 -5.12 -1.59
N GLY A 255 15.22 -6.34 -1.17
CA GLY A 255 14.27 -7.37 -0.78
C GLY A 255 13.95 -8.38 -1.89
N GLN A 256 13.92 -9.67 -1.53
CA GLN A 256 13.50 -10.76 -2.40
C GLN A 256 11.97 -10.81 -2.57
N ASN A 257 11.22 -10.27 -1.61
CA ASN A 257 9.76 -10.03 -1.68
C ASN A 257 9.37 -8.76 -2.47
N ASN A 258 10.36 -8.04 -3.03
CA ASN A 258 10.14 -6.79 -3.74
C ASN A 258 9.95 -7.05 -5.23
N HIS A 259 8.73 -6.80 -5.72
CA HIS A 259 8.31 -6.94 -7.12
C HIS A 259 9.29 -6.29 -8.12
N PHE A 260 9.88 -5.14 -7.77
CA PHE A 260 10.79 -4.42 -8.66
C PHE A 260 12.16 -5.09 -8.77
N VAL A 261 12.67 -5.64 -7.66
CA VAL A 261 13.93 -6.40 -7.62
C VAL A 261 13.75 -7.75 -8.34
N GLN A 262 12.62 -8.42 -8.16
CA GLN A 262 12.28 -9.65 -8.89
C GLN A 262 12.25 -9.40 -10.40
N ASN A 263 11.55 -8.35 -10.85
CA ASN A 263 11.46 -8.00 -12.27
C ASN A 263 12.82 -7.61 -12.88
N GLN A 264 13.64 -6.84 -12.15
CA GLN A 264 15.00 -6.51 -12.59
C GLN A 264 15.88 -7.75 -12.74
N LYS A 265 15.86 -8.67 -11.77
CA LYS A 265 16.59 -9.94 -11.85
C LYS A 265 16.13 -10.80 -13.03
N GLY A 266 14.83 -10.92 -13.26
CA GLY A 266 14.26 -11.65 -14.40
C GLY A 266 14.63 -11.05 -15.75
N ALA A 267 14.63 -9.71 -15.87
CA ALA A 267 15.09 -9.02 -17.07
C ALA A 267 16.60 -9.24 -17.31
N GLN A 268 17.42 -9.16 -16.26
CA GLN A 268 18.87 -9.41 -16.33
C GLN A 268 19.19 -10.87 -16.71
N SER A 269 18.50 -11.85 -16.13
CA SER A 269 18.72 -13.26 -16.48
C SER A 269 18.32 -13.54 -17.93
N ASN A 270 17.19 -13.02 -18.39
CA ASN A 270 16.76 -13.18 -19.78
C ASN A 270 17.73 -12.49 -20.77
N GLY A 271 18.22 -11.29 -20.43
CA GLY A 271 19.25 -10.60 -21.22
C GLY A 271 20.55 -11.38 -21.32
N SER A 272 21.01 -11.96 -20.20
CA SER A 272 22.20 -12.83 -20.15
C SER A 272 22.04 -14.09 -21.02
N LEU A 273 20.88 -14.76 -20.94
CA LEU A 273 20.58 -15.93 -21.79
C LEU A 273 20.59 -15.59 -23.28
N VAL A 274 20.02 -14.45 -23.68
CA VAL A 274 20.05 -13.96 -25.07
C VAL A 274 21.48 -13.63 -25.51
N ALA A 275 22.28 -12.98 -24.66
CA ALA A 275 23.68 -12.66 -24.95
C ALA A 275 24.52 -13.93 -25.15
N ASN A 276 24.40 -14.91 -24.25
CA ASN A 276 25.09 -16.20 -24.34
C ASN A 276 24.71 -16.95 -25.62
N ARG A 277 23.42 -16.98 -25.98
CA ARG A 277 22.94 -17.61 -27.22
C ARG A 277 23.46 -16.90 -28.47
N LEU A 278 23.54 -15.57 -28.46
CA LEU A 278 24.10 -14.80 -29.56
C LEU A 278 25.61 -15.08 -29.74
N GLU A 279 26.36 -15.24 -28.64
CA GLU A 279 27.76 -15.63 -28.70
C GLU A 279 27.94 -17.06 -29.24
N GLU A 280 27.12 -18.00 -28.81
CA GLU A 280 27.11 -19.37 -29.34
C GLU A 280 26.88 -19.38 -30.86
N LEU A 281 25.88 -18.64 -31.35
CA LEU A 281 25.58 -18.53 -32.78
C LEU A 281 26.74 -17.90 -33.57
N ARG A 282 27.44 -16.90 -33.00
CA ARG A 282 28.67 -16.34 -33.60
C ARG A 282 29.77 -17.40 -33.69
N ARG A 283 30.02 -18.17 -32.62
CA ARG A 283 31.01 -19.26 -32.62
C ARG A 283 30.68 -20.34 -33.65
N GLN A 284 29.40 -20.71 -33.79
CA GLN A 284 28.93 -21.68 -34.80
C GLN A 284 29.14 -21.16 -36.23
N ARG A 285 28.76 -19.90 -36.51
CA ARG A 285 29.02 -19.21 -37.80
C ARG A 285 30.51 -19.22 -38.14
N ASP A 286 31.37 -18.87 -37.18
CA ASP A 286 32.82 -18.76 -37.39
C ASP A 286 33.49 -20.15 -37.52
N ALA A 287 32.93 -21.18 -36.90
CA ALA A 287 33.32 -22.57 -37.14
C ALA A 287 32.88 -23.04 -38.54
N TYR A 288 31.66 -22.70 -38.98
CA TYR A 288 31.16 -23.01 -40.32
C TYR A 288 32.03 -22.37 -41.41
N HIS A 289 32.32 -21.07 -41.33
CA HIS A 289 33.19 -20.40 -42.31
C HIS A 289 34.62 -20.97 -42.31
N ARG A 290 35.18 -21.34 -41.16
CA ARG A 290 36.50 -22.00 -41.11
C ARG A 290 36.50 -23.40 -41.75
N LYS A 291 35.40 -24.14 -41.65
CA LYS A 291 35.29 -25.51 -42.20
C LYS A 291 34.94 -25.52 -43.70
N PHE A 292 34.02 -24.66 -44.14
CA PHE A 292 33.45 -24.70 -45.49
C PHE A 292 33.83 -23.50 -46.37
N GLY A 293 34.37 -22.41 -45.81
CA GLY A 293 34.74 -21.21 -46.57
C GLY A 293 35.86 -21.42 -47.60
N ASN A 294 36.70 -22.44 -47.41
CA ASN A 294 37.74 -22.82 -48.36
C ASN A 294 37.26 -23.75 -49.50
N GLU A 295 36.07 -24.36 -49.38
CA GLU A 295 35.55 -25.27 -50.42
C GLU A 295 35.02 -24.49 -51.63
N GLN A 296 34.37 -23.35 -51.41
CA GLN A 296 33.89 -22.48 -52.51
C GLN A 296 35.01 -21.82 -53.32
N ILE A 297 36.24 -21.76 -52.80
CA ILE A 297 37.42 -21.24 -53.51
C ILE A 297 38.12 -22.33 -54.32
N ARG A 298 37.94 -23.62 -53.98
CA ARG A 298 38.53 -24.77 -54.69
C ARG A 298 37.67 -25.36 -55.80
N ALA A 299 36.45 -24.85 -55.99
CA ALA A 299 35.50 -25.29 -57.02
C ALA A 299 35.41 -24.31 -58.21
N ARG A 300 36.45 -23.51 -58.42
CA ARG A 300 36.68 -22.62 -59.57
C ARG A 300 38.09 -22.82 -60.10
#